data_AF-A0A7K2MC98-F1
#
_entry.id   AF-A0A7K2MC98-F1
#
_cell.length_a   1.000
_cell.length_b   1.000
_cell.length_c   1.000
_cell.angle_alpha   90.00
_cell.angle_beta   90.00
_cell.angle_gamma   90.00
#
_symmetry.space_group_name_H-M   'P 1'
#
loop_
_entity.id
_entity.type
_entity.pdbx_description
1 polymer ?
#
loop_
_entity_poly.entity_id
_entity_poly.type
_entity_poly.pdbx_seq_one_letter_code
_entity_poly.pdbx_strand_id
1 'polypeptide(L)'
;WTGRAADWAKAVDRVRSLAPAAVAARPLTVRQRVEARHGLDSDPSYDPLTTPGAVTVGTRWGGNRVPEFSAGLASVLVAGDEKAGGEVCDGRVVTVMWLALGAAPDPLGDLRHVRLDDSTEGGAYVLTPTSGLMMSAGQTTVVKTLLQRPRTEVAAQIKAHWTELTRPGVSTVRAAELLHVPATGLGGAEGNSCGA
;
A
#
# COMPACT_ATOMS: atom_id res chain seq x y z
N TRP A 1 10.26 -23.25 7.63
CA TRP A 1 9.42 -22.72 6.53
C TRP A 1 7.98 -22.45 6.97
N THR A 2 7.30 -23.39 7.64
CA THR A 2 5.90 -23.22 8.10
C THR A 2 5.64 -21.99 8.98
N GLY A 3 6.55 -21.67 9.91
CA GLY A 3 6.42 -20.46 10.74
C GLY A 3 6.45 -19.14 9.95
N ARG A 4 7.32 -19.03 8.94
CA ARG A 4 7.42 -17.83 8.09
C ARG A 4 6.16 -17.61 7.26
N ALA A 5 5.62 -18.68 6.66
CA ALA A 5 4.38 -18.59 5.89
C ALA A 5 3.19 -18.16 6.75
N ALA A 6 3.12 -18.63 8.01
CA ALA A 6 2.09 -18.21 8.95
C ALA A 6 2.20 -16.73 9.32
N ASP A 7 3.41 -16.19 9.45
CA ASP A 7 3.61 -14.76 9.73
C ASP A 7 3.27 -13.89 8.52
N TRP A 8 3.59 -14.33 7.31
CA TRP A 8 3.16 -13.65 6.08
C TRP A 8 1.64 -13.66 5.96
N ALA A 9 0.98 -14.79 6.26
CA ALA A 9 -0.47 -14.91 6.25
C ALA A 9 -1.14 -13.88 7.18
N LYS A 10 -0.59 -13.63 8.38
CA LYS A 10 -1.12 -12.59 9.28
C LYS A 10 -1.12 -11.20 8.63
N ALA A 11 -0.07 -10.84 7.88
CA ALA A 11 -0.02 -9.56 7.17
C ALA A 11 -1.02 -9.53 6.01
N VAL A 12 -1.10 -10.63 5.24
CA VAL A 12 -2.07 -10.78 4.16
C VAL A 12 -3.51 -10.64 4.66
N ASP A 13 -3.86 -11.31 5.76
CA ASP A 13 -5.19 -11.30 6.34
C ASP A 13 -5.58 -9.91 6.86
N ARG A 14 -4.63 -9.18 7.47
CA ARG A 14 -4.86 -7.79 7.89
C ARG A 14 -5.26 -6.92 6.71
N VAL A 15 -4.48 -6.92 5.64
CA VAL A 15 -4.76 -6.10 4.44
C VAL A 15 -6.08 -6.55 3.78
N ARG A 16 -6.29 -7.86 3.60
CA ARG A 16 -7.50 -8.39 2.96
C ARG A 16 -8.78 -8.11 3.74
N SER A 17 -8.72 -8.09 5.07
CA SER A 17 -9.90 -7.80 5.92
C SER A 17 -10.50 -6.42 5.65
N LEU A 18 -9.69 -5.50 5.14
CA LEU A 18 -10.06 -4.13 4.81
C LEU A 18 -10.62 -3.97 3.39
N ALA A 19 -10.34 -4.92 2.48
CA ALA A 19 -10.83 -4.90 1.11
C ALA A 19 -12.28 -5.43 0.99
N PRO A 20 -13.01 -5.11 -0.10
CA PRO A 20 -14.29 -5.74 -0.40
C PRO A 20 -14.17 -7.27 -0.50
N ALA A 21 -15.24 -8.00 -0.15
CA ALA A 21 -15.23 -9.46 -0.11
C ALA A 21 -14.76 -10.10 -1.43
N ALA A 22 -15.21 -9.57 -2.58
CA ALA A 22 -14.80 -10.05 -3.89
C ALA A 22 -13.31 -9.86 -4.18
N VAL A 23 -12.67 -8.84 -3.61
CA VAL A 23 -11.24 -8.56 -3.74
C VAL A 23 -10.44 -9.41 -2.78
N ALA A 24 -10.89 -9.51 -1.52
CA ALA A 24 -10.28 -10.35 -0.49
C ALA A 24 -10.24 -11.84 -0.88
N ALA A 25 -11.24 -12.30 -1.64
CA ALA A 25 -11.35 -13.68 -2.11
C ALA A 25 -10.50 -14.00 -3.36
N ARG A 26 -9.87 -13.00 -4.01
CA ARG A 26 -9.05 -13.25 -5.21
C ARG A 26 -7.88 -14.19 -4.87
N PRO A 27 -7.49 -15.10 -5.78
CA PRO A 27 -6.26 -15.87 -5.59
C PRO A 27 -5.05 -14.95 -5.44
N LEU A 28 -4.15 -15.26 -4.50
CA LEU A 28 -2.90 -14.54 -4.29
C LEU A 28 -1.77 -15.52 -4.06
N THR A 29 -0.62 -15.26 -4.68
CA THR A 29 0.61 -16.01 -4.47
C THR A 29 1.64 -15.12 -3.82
N VAL A 30 2.04 -15.44 -2.58
CA VAL A 30 3.19 -14.80 -1.93
C VAL A 30 4.45 -15.54 -2.36
N ARG A 31 5.42 -14.83 -2.95
CA ARG A 31 6.68 -15.39 -3.47
C ARG A 31 7.86 -14.78 -2.74
N GLN A 32 8.68 -15.61 -2.11
CA GLN A 32 10.00 -15.19 -1.66
C GLN A 32 11.00 -15.48 -2.80
N ARG A 33 11.69 -14.44 -3.27
CA ARG A 33 12.75 -14.56 -4.29
C ARG A 33 14.11 -14.48 -3.60
N VAL A 34 15.03 -15.35 -3.99
CA VAL A 34 16.38 -15.42 -3.39
C VAL A 34 17.42 -15.45 -4.51
N GLU A 35 18.36 -14.50 -4.48
CA GLU A 35 19.51 -14.46 -5.39
C GLU A 35 20.65 -15.26 -4.77
N ALA A 36 20.84 -16.47 -5.27
CA ALA A 36 21.78 -17.43 -4.70
C ALA A 36 23.23 -17.22 -5.18
N ARG A 37 23.48 -16.36 -6.18
CA ARG A 37 24.84 -16.15 -6.75
C ARG A 37 25.86 -15.66 -5.73
N HIS A 38 25.44 -14.92 -4.70
CA HIS A 38 26.32 -14.32 -3.70
C HIS A 38 25.92 -14.68 -2.25
N GLY A 39 25.16 -15.76 -2.07
CA GLY A 39 24.65 -16.20 -0.76
C GLY A 39 23.16 -15.90 -0.56
N LEU A 40 22.52 -16.62 0.37
CA LEU A 40 21.06 -16.61 0.56
C LEU A 40 20.54 -15.41 1.37
N ASP A 41 21.45 -14.60 1.93
CA ASP A 41 21.13 -13.49 2.81
C ASP A 41 20.99 -12.15 2.06
N SER A 42 21.29 -12.13 0.76
CA SER A 42 21.17 -10.93 -0.06
C SER A 42 19.70 -10.62 -0.39
N ASP A 43 19.35 -9.34 -0.37
CA ASP A 43 18.02 -8.82 -0.69
C ASP A 43 18.18 -7.86 -1.88
N PRO A 44 18.40 -8.39 -3.09
CA PRO A 44 18.62 -7.56 -4.26
C PRO A 44 17.35 -6.83 -4.67
N SER A 45 17.51 -5.70 -5.37
CA SER A 45 16.38 -5.06 -6.05
C SER A 45 15.83 -6.03 -7.10
N TYR A 46 14.60 -6.49 -6.89
CA TYR A 46 13.92 -7.40 -7.78
C TYR A 46 12.97 -6.61 -8.69
N ASP A 47 13.04 -6.90 -9.99
CA ASP A 47 12.03 -6.39 -10.92
C ASP A 47 10.62 -6.81 -10.47
N PRO A 48 9.63 -5.90 -10.47
CA PRO A 48 8.25 -6.23 -10.16
C PRO A 48 7.71 -7.36 -11.05
N LEU A 49 6.95 -8.27 -10.44
CA LEU A 49 6.23 -9.31 -11.18
C LEU A 49 5.02 -8.72 -11.93
N THR A 50 4.83 -9.19 -13.16
CA THR A 50 3.64 -8.93 -13.97
C THR A 50 2.59 -10.04 -13.84
N THR A 51 2.85 -11.07 -13.03
CA THR A 51 1.89 -12.14 -12.78
C THR A 51 0.75 -11.61 -11.91
N PRO A 52 -0.52 -11.66 -12.36
CA PRO A 52 -1.64 -11.16 -11.58
C PRO A 52 -1.74 -11.83 -10.21
N GLY A 53 -1.95 -11.03 -9.16
CA GLY A 53 -2.09 -11.53 -7.79
C GLY A 53 -0.81 -12.17 -7.21
N ALA A 54 0.36 -11.99 -7.84
CA ALA A 54 1.62 -12.36 -7.23
C ALA A 54 2.18 -11.17 -6.43
N VAL A 55 2.68 -11.43 -5.22
CA VAL A 55 3.36 -10.44 -4.39
C VAL A 55 4.66 -11.02 -3.86
N THR A 56 5.72 -10.23 -3.92
CA THR A 56 7.06 -10.56 -3.48
C THR A 56 7.19 -10.23 -2.01
N VAL A 57 7.80 -11.14 -1.25
CA VAL A 57 8.24 -10.91 0.13
C VAL A 57 9.76 -10.97 0.19
N GLY A 58 10.37 -10.08 0.98
CA GLY A 58 11.82 -10.03 1.16
C GLY A 58 12.38 -11.27 1.86
N THR A 59 13.69 -11.43 1.81
CA THR A 59 14.40 -12.51 2.53
C THR A 59 14.40 -12.27 4.05
N ARG A 60 14.39 -11.00 4.45
CA ARG A 60 14.22 -10.54 5.84
C ARG A 60 12.75 -10.31 6.16
N TRP A 61 12.36 -10.56 7.41
CA TRP A 61 10.98 -10.39 7.89
C TRP A 61 10.93 -9.79 9.30
N GLY A 62 9.86 -9.09 9.61
CA GLY A 62 9.67 -8.38 10.88
C GLY A 62 10.08 -6.91 10.81
N GLY A 63 9.71 -6.15 11.85
CA GLY A 63 9.92 -4.69 11.89
C GLY A 63 9.35 -4.01 10.66
N ASN A 64 10.11 -3.09 10.07
CA ASN A 64 9.72 -2.28 8.90
C ASN A 64 9.42 -3.13 7.64
N ARG A 65 9.86 -4.40 7.58
CA ARG A 65 9.55 -5.28 6.44
C ARG A 65 8.08 -5.66 6.35
N VAL A 66 7.35 -5.62 7.48
CA VAL A 66 5.92 -5.92 7.50
C VAL A 66 5.10 -4.83 6.80
N PRO A 67 5.21 -3.53 7.14
CA PRO A 67 4.47 -2.49 6.42
C PRO A 67 4.94 -2.31 4.97
N GLU A 68 6.22 -2.54 4.64
CA GLU A 68 6.70 -2.59 3.25
C GLU A 68 5.96 -3.66 2.42
N PHE A 69 5.88 -4.89 2.95
CA PHE A 69 5.14 -5.97 2.32
C PHE A 69 3.64 -5.65 2.20
N SER A 70 3.04 -5.08 3.25
CA SER A 70 1.63 -4.69 3.25
C SER A 70 1.33 -3.63 2.18
N ALA A 71 2.24 -2.67 1.96
CA ALA A 71 2.11 -1.68 0.89
C ALA A 71 2.18 -2.32 -0.49
N GLY A 72 3.15 -3.21 -0.73
CA GLY A 72 3.24 -3.97 -1.99
C GLY A 72 2.00 -4.83 -2.27
N LEU A 73 1.50 -5.54 -1.25
CA LEU A 73 0.27 -6.32 -1.35
C LEU A 73 -0.95 -5.45 -1.65
N ALA A 74 -1.11 -4.32 -0.95
CA ALA A 74 -2.21 -3.40 -1.18
C ALA A 74 -2.17 -2.82 -2.60
N SER A 75 -0.98 -2.49 -3.12
CA SER A 75 -0.78 -2.08 -4.51
C SER A 75 -1.25 -3.16 -5.49
N VAL A 76 -0.91 -4.44 -5.26
CA VAL A 76 -1.39 -5.57 -6.09
C VAL A 76 -2.91 -5.72 -6.04
N LEU A 77 -3.54 -5.54 -4.87
CA LEU A 77 -5.01 -5.63 -4.76
C LEU A 77 -5.73 -4.50 -5.53
N VAL A 78 -5.13 -3.31 -5.59
CA VAL A 78 -5.68 -2.13 -6.27
C VAL A 78 -5.37 -2.13 -7.76
N ALA A 79 -4.14 -2.46 -8.15
CA ALA A 79 -3.63 -2.31 -9.53
C ALA A 79 -3.55 -3.64 -10.31
N GLY A 80 -3.58 -4.79 -9.64
CA GLY A 80 -3.65 -6.13 -10.24
C GLY A 80 -2.35 -6.94 -10.14
N ASP A 81 -1.20 -6.29 -10.33
CA ASP A 81 0.14 -6.89 -10.25
C ASP A 81 1.17 -5.90 -9.69
N GLU A 82 2.39 -6.35 -9.42
CA GLU A 82 3.41 -5.52 -8.78
C GLU A 82 3.88 -4.39 -9.69
N LYS A 83 3.97 -4.63 -11.00
CA LYS A 83 4.42 -3.62 -11.96
C LYS A 83 3.42 -2.46 -12.01
N ALA A 84 2.14 -2.77 -12.24
CA ALA A 84 1.08 -1.77 -12.22
C ALA A 84 0.97 -1.09 -10.85
N GLY A 85 1.27 -1.82 -9.76
CA GLY A 85 1.32 -1.29 -8.40
C GLY A 85 2.40 -0.22 -8.18
N GLY A 86 3.59 -0.40 -8.75
CA GLY A 86 4.68 0.58 -8.68
C GLY A 86 4.43 1.84 -9.54
N GLU A 87 3.51 1.78 -10.49
CA GLU A 87 3.13 2.90 -11.36
C GLU A 87 1.96 3.75 -10.78
N VAL A 88 1.45 3.40 -9.59
CA VAL A 88 0.37 4.15 -8.94
C VAL A 88 0.90 5.45 -8.33
N CYS A 89 0.38 6.60 -8.80
CA CYS A 89 0.66 7.93 -8.21
C CYS A 89 -0.56 8.83 -8.06
N ASP A 90 -1.71 8.43 -8.59
CA ASP A 90 -2.97 9.17 -8.47
C ASP A 90 -3.64 8.94 -7.10
N GLY A 91 -4.89 9.35 -6.92
CA GLY A 91 -5.64 9.17 -5.68
C GLY A 91 -5.75 7.72 -5.19
N ARG A 92 -5.46 6.71 -6.04
CA ARG A 92 -5.36 5.30 -5.63
C ARG A 92 -4.31 5.08 -4.54
N VAL A 93 -3.26 5.91 -4.46
CA VAL A 93 -2.25 5.85 -3.39
C VAL A 93 -2.91 5.91 -2.00
N VAL A 94 -3.96 6.74 -1.84
CA VAL A 94 -4.69 6.84 -0.56
C VAL A 94 -5.30 5.50 -0.17
N THR A 95 -5.90 4.80 -1.13
CA THR A 95 -6.55 3.50 -0.90
C THR A 95 -5.51 2.42 -0.63
N VAL A 96 -4.42 2.39 -1.40
CA VAL A 96 -3.29 1.48 -1.18
C VAL A 96 -2.74 1.63 0.24
N MET A 97 -2.41 2.84 0.65
CA MET A 97 -1.76 3.08 1.93
C MET A 97 -2.70 2.84 3.11
N TRP A 98 -3.97 3.19 2.99
CA TRP A 98 -4.93 2.87 4.04
C TRP A 98 -5.16 1.35 4.18
N LEU A 99 -5.24 0.59 3.07
CA LEU A 99 -5.32 -0.88 3.13
C LEU A 99 -4.09 -1.51 3.77
N ALA A 100 -2.90 -0.96 3.48
CA ALA A 100 -1.64 -1.47 4.02
C ALA A 100 -1.53 -1.28 5.54
N LEU A 101 -2.04 -0.15 6.05
CA LEU A 101 -1.75 0.32 7.41
C LEU A 101 -2.96 0.31 8.34
N GLY A 102 -4.19 0.39 7.83
CA GLY A 102 -5.40 0.64 8.61
C GLY A 102 -5.77 -0.46 9.62
N ALA A 103 -5.18 -1.65 9.51
CA ALA A 103 -5.33 -2.76 10.44
C ALA A 103 -4.04 -3.07 11.23
N ALA A 104 -3.03 -2.21 11.12
CA ALA A 104 -1.81 -2.33 11.89
C ALA A 104 -2.06 -2.01 13.38
N PRO A 105 -1.27 -2.57 14.31
CA PRO A 105 -1.32 -2.21 15.72
C PRO A 105 -0.94 -0.74 15.98
N ASP A 106 0.01 -0.20 15.21
CA ASP A 106 0.43 1.21 15.26
C ASP A 106 0.47 1.78 13.83
N PRO A 107 -0.69 2.19 13.27
CA PRO A 107 -0.76 2.63 11.88
C PRO A 107 0.09 3.86 11.56
N LEU A 108 0.25 4.80 12.50
CA LEU A 108 1.07 6.00 12.28
C LEU A 108 2.57 5.70 12.40
N GLY A 109 2.96 4.82 13.33
CA GLY A 109 4.32 4.29 13.38
C GLY A 109 4.67 3.53 12.09
N ASP A 110 3.77 2.69 11.59
CA ASP A 110 3.98 1.96 10.35
C ASP A 110 3.99 2.88 9.12
N LEU A 111 3.17 3.95 9.09
CA LEU A 111 3.25 4.98 8.05
C LEU A 111 4.63 5.65 8.01
N ARG A 112 5.18 5.94 9.19
CA ARG A 112 6.52 6.51 9.32
C ARG A 112 7.57 5.55 8.75
N HIS A 113 7.55 4.29 9.23
CA HIS A 113 8.58 3.30 8.92
C HIS A 113 8.57 2.79 7.47
N VAL A 114 7.43 2.87 6.78
CA VAL A 114 7.32 2.46 5.38
C VAL A 114 7.76 3.56 4.41
N ARG A 115 7.96 4.78 4.89
CA ARG A 115 8.43 5.89 4.08
C ARG A 115 9.94 6.05 4.21
N LEU A 116 10.59 6.37 3.09
CA LEU A 116 12.05 6.54 3.04
C LEU A 116 12.57 7.66 3.95
N ASP A 117 11.75 8.66 4.23
CA ASP A 117 12.11 9.84 5.03
C ASP A 117 11.76 9.72 6.52
N ASP A 118 11.20 8.58 6.96
CA ASP A 118 10.72 8.36 8.33
C ASP A 118 9.81 9.51 8.84
N SER A 119 9.01 10.10 7.95
CA SER A 119 8.08 11.19 8.26
C SER A 119 6.63 10.73 8.18
N THR A 120 5.73 11.48 8.82
CA THR A 120 4.27 11.34 8.66
C THR A 120 3.64 12.55 7.97
N GLU A 121 4.47 13.44 7.43
CA GLU A 121 4.09 14.72 6.81
C GLU A 121 4.80 14.90 5.47
N GLY A 122 4.26 15.75 4.59
CA GLY A 122 4.88 16.02 3.29
C GLY A 122 4.82 14.83 2.32
N GLY A 123 5.42 15.00 1.15
CA GLY A 123 5.54 13.94 0.15
C GLY A 123 6.79 13.10 0.38
N ALA A 124 6.70 11.79 0.12
CA ALA A 124 7.82 10.86 0.25
C ALA A 124 7.64 9.60 -0.59
N TYR A 125 8.74 8.89 -0.79
CA TYR A 125 8.74 7.57 -1.41
C TYR A 125 8.35 6.50 -0.38
N VAL A 126 7.36 5.68 -0.71
CA VAL A 126 6.92 4.53 0.07
C VAL A 126 7.67 3.30 -0.40
N LEU A 127 8.28 2.59 0.54
CA LEU A 127 9.05 1.39 0.30
C LEU A 127 8.14 0.17 0.15
N THR A 128 8.45 -0.67 -0.84
CA THR A 128 7.87 -2.01 -1.03
C THR A 128 9.01 -2.98 -1.37
N PRO A 129 8.77 -4.31 -1.36
CA PRO A 129 9.81 -5.30 -1.68
C PRO A 129 10.34 -5.25 -3.12
N THR A 130 9.67 -4.56 -4.05
CA THR A 130 10.08 -4.45 -5.46
C THR A 130 10.14 -2.98 -5.87
N SER A 131 9.10 -2.46 -6.52
CA SER A 131 8.98 -1.05 -6.85
C SER A 131 8.05 -0.35 -5.88
N GLY A 132 8.60 0.59 -5.12
CA GLY A 132 7.85 1.48 -4.27
C GLY A 132 7.00 2.46 -5.07
N LEU A 133 6.28 3.34 -4.37
CA LEU A 133 5.42 4.34 -4.98
C LEU A 133 5.70 5.73 -4.39
N MET A 134 5.42 6.77 -5.17
CA MET A 134 5.51 8.15 -4.69
C MET A 134 4.21 8.56 -4.02
N MET A 135 4.32 9.19 -2.86
CA MET A 135 3.18 9.71 -2.12
C MET A 135 3.33 11.23 -1.99
N SER A 136 2.33 11.98 -2.45
CA SER A 136 2.33 13.43 -2.35
C SER A 136 1.97 13.91 -0.93
N ALA A 137 2.26 15.18 -0.62
CA ALA A 137 1.88 15.77 0.67
C ALA A 137 0.36 15.70 0.92
N GLY A 138 -0.45 15.95 -0.10
CA GLY A 138 -1.90 15.82 -0.01
C GLY A 138 -2.34 14.38 0.29
N GLN A 139 -1.75 13.39 -0.39
CA GLN A 139 -2.04 11.98 -0.12
C GLN A 139 -1.64 11.60 1.31
N THR A 140 -0.49 12.09 1.80
CA THR A 140 -0.06 11.96 3.19
C THR A 140 -1.06 12.50 4.18
N THR A 141 -1.53 13.73 3.98
CA THR A 141 -2.54 14.34 4.85
C THR A 141 -3.81 13.48 4.89
N VAL A 142 -4.32 13.05 3.73
CA VAL A 142 -5.53 12.22 3.68
C VAL A 142 -5.33 10.89 4.39
N VAL A 143 -4.25 10.16 4.09
CA VAL A 143 -3.95 8.87 4.73
C VAL A 143 -3.82 9.05 6.24
N LYS A 144 -3.04 10.03 6.70
CA LYS A 144 -2.88 10.31 8.14
C LYS A 144 -4.22 10.58 8.82
N THR A 145 -5.08 11.41 8.22
CA THR A 145 -6.42 11.68 8.75
C THR A 145 -7.27 10.41 8.82
N LEU A 146 -7.23 9.54 7.80
CA LEU A 146 -7.97 8.29 7.79
C LEU A 146 -7.47 7.29 8.84
N LEU A 147 -6.17 7.22 9.08
CA LEU A 147 -5.57 6.34 10.10
C LEU A 147 -5.91 6.77 11.53
N GLN A 148 -6.32 8.02 11.73
CA GLN A 148 -6.79 8.55 13.02
C GLN A 148 -8.30 8.37 13.25
N ARG A 149 -9.05 7.92 12.24
CA ARG A 149 -10.49 7.70 12.32
C ARG A 149 -10.84 6.26 12.70
N PRO A 150 -12.08 5.99 13.17
CA PRO A 150 -12.52 4.63 13.46
C PRO A 150 -12.36 3.72 12.24
N ARG A 151 -11.54 2.66 12.39
CA ARG A 151 -11.19 1.74 11.31
C ARG A 151 -12.41 1.17 10.57
N THR A 152 -13.45 0.80 11.31
CA THR A 152 -14.67 0.20 10.75
C THR A 152 -15.44 1.17 9.85
N GLU A 153 -15.43 2.45 10.17
CA GLU A 153 -16.08 3.50 9.38
C GLU A 153 -15.35 3.72 8.06
N VAL A 154 -14.02 3.88 8.11
CA VAL A 154 -13.21 4.07 6.89
C VAL A 154 -13.26 2.81 6.01
N ALA A 155 -13.24 1.62 6.62
CA ALA A 155 -13.42 0.36 5.90
C ALA A 155 -14.75 0.31 5.15
N ALA A 156 -15.84 0.76 5.77
CA ALA A 156 -17.15 0.80 5.12
C ALA A 156 -17.15 1.77 3.93
N GLN A 157 -16.55 2.96 4.07
CA GLN A 157 -16.44 3.97 3.01
C GLN A 157 -15.60 3.45 1.83
N ILE A 158 -14.44 2.86 2.09
CA ILE A 158 -13.59 2.27 1.04
C ILE A 158 -14.30 1.14 0.31
N LYS A 159 -15.03 0.28 1.04
CA LYS A 159 -15.78 -0.82 0.43
C LYS A 159 -16.94 -0.30 -0.42
N ALA A 160 -17.64 0.75 0.03
CA ALA A 160 -18.74 1.37 -0.71
C ALA A 160 -18.27 2.06 -2.00
N HIS A 161 -17.10 2.70 -1.98
CA HIS A 161 -16.56 3.49 -3.10
C HIS A 161 -15.42 2.79 -3.86
N TRP A 162 -15.25 1.48 -3.68
CA TRP A 162 -14.10 0.72 -4.18
C TRP A 162 -13.81 0.95 -5.67
N THR A 163 -14.84 0.83 -6.51
CA THR A 163 -14.69 0.97 -7.97
C THR A 163 -14.16 2.34 -8.36
N GLU A 164 -14.57 3.40 -7.66
CA GLU A 164 -14.13 4.76 -7.97
C GLU A 164 -12.76 5.06 -7.38
N LEU A 165 -12.52 4.62 -6.14
CA LEU A 165 -11.24 4.77 -5.43
C LEU A 165 -10.08 3.99 -6.06
N THR A 166 -10.38 2.92 -6.81
CA THR A 166 -9.40 2.11 -7.53
C THR A 166 -9.35 2.40 -9.03
N ARG A 167 -10.11 3.39 -9.52
CA ARG A 167 -10.10 3.79 -10.93
C ARG A 167 -8.82 4.58 -11.24
N PRO A 168 -8.07 4.22 -12.31
CA PRO A 168 -6.95 5.03 -12.77
C PRO A 168 -7.35 6.49 -13.02
N GLY A 169 -6.51 7.42 -12.56
CA GLY A 169 -6.72 8.85 -12.70
C GLY A 169 -7.75 9.46 -11.75
N VAL A 170 -8.22 8.74 -10.72
CA VAL A 170 -8.96 9.37 -9.61
C VAL A 170 -8.05 10.39 -8.92
N SER A 171 -8.52 11.61 -8.66
CA SER A 171 -7.69 12.62 -8.01
C SER A 171 -7.63 12.40 -6.49
N THR A 172 -6.59 12.91 -5.84
CA THR A 172 -6.48 12.89 -4.37
C THR A 172 -7.66 13.61 -3.71
N VAL A 173 -8.10 14.74 -4.30
CA VAL A 173 -9.29 15.48 -3.84
C VAL A 173 -10.53 14.60 -3.93
N ARG A 174 -10.73 13.91 -5.06
CA ARG A 174 -11.89 13.04 -5.23
C ARG A 174 -11.87 11.86 -4.26
N ALA A 175 -10.71 11.26 -4.04
CA ALA A 175 -10.55 10.22 -3.03
C ALA A 175 -10.87 10.74 -1.62
N ALA A 176 -10.41 11.95 -1.26
CA ALA A 176 -10.73 12.58 0.02
C ALA A 176 -12.23 12.83 0.19
N GLU A 177 -12.92 13.34 -0.83
CA GLU A 177 -14.38 13.54 -0.83
C GLU A 177 -15.15 12.24 -0.58
N LEU A 178 -14.83 11.18 -1.33
CA LEU A 178 -15.45 9.85 -1.19
C LEU A 178 -15.22 9.25 0.20
N LEU A 179 -14.16 9.67 0.88
CA LEU A 179 -13.78 9.21 2.21
C LEU A 179 -14.11 10.24 3.29
N HIS A 180 -14.88 11.29 2.98
CA HIS A 180 -15.28 12.34 3.92
C HIS A 180 -14.09 12.99 4.67
N VAL A 181 -12.98 13.18 3.98
CA VAL A 181 -11.82 13.95 4.47
C VAL A 181 -11.89 15.35 3.86
N PRO A 182 -11.76 16.43 4.67
CA PRO A 182 -11.72 17.79 4.15
C PRO A 182 -10.63 17.96 3.08
N ALA A 183 -11.00 18.45 1.90
CA ALA A 183 -10.08 18.62 0.78
C ALA A 183 -9.21 19.89 0.86
N THR A 184 -9.35 20.69 1.91
CA THR A 184 -8.61 21.93 2.10
C THR A 184 -7.12 21.66 2.25
N GLY A 185 -6.30 22.25 1.37
CA GLY A 185 -4.83 22.16 1.45
C GLY A 185 -4.21 20.93 0.77
N LEU A 186 -4.97 20.13 0.01
CA LEU A 186 -4.45 18.93 -0.67
C LEU A 186 -3.64 19.21 -1.95
N GLY A 187 -3.46 20.48 -2.32
CA GLY A 187 -2.85 20.90 -3.58
C GLY A 187 -3.81 20.72 -4.78
N GLY A 188 -3.71 21.59 -5.78
CA GLY A 188 -4.48 21.48 -7.03
C GLY A 188 -4.04 20.27 -7.87
N ALA A 189 -4.53 20.20 -9.12
CA ALA A 189 -4.31 19.09 -10.06
C ALA A 189 -2.83 18.66 -10.28
N GLU A 190 -1.86 19.46 -9.84
CA GLU A 190 -0.42 19.14 -9.81
C GLU A 190 -0.08 17.93 -8.90
N GLY A 191 -0.95 17.55 -7.96
CA GLY A 191 -0.79 16.35 -7.13
C GLY A 191 -1.10 15.02 -7.84
N ASN A 192 -1.47 15.05 -9.14
CA ASN A 192 -1.88 13.87 -9.92
C ASN A 192 -0.81 13.36 -10.90
N SER A 193 0.34 14.02 -11.04
CA SER A 193 1.39 13.60 -11.98
C SER A 193 2.49 12.79 -11.28
N CYS A 194 2.67 11.56 -11.74
CA CYS A 194 3.91 10.80 -11.59
C CYS A 194 5.07 11.56 -12.26
N GLY A 195 5.62 12.56 -11.57
CA GLY A 195 6.86 13.24 -11.95
C GLY A 195 6.72 14.48 -12.85
N ALA A 196 7.65 15.40 -12.65
CA ALA A 196 8.63 15.70 -13.68
C ALA A 196 9.96 15.08 -13.23
#